data_AF-A0A446AYM1-F1
#
_entry.id   AF-A0A446AYM1-F1
#
_cell.length_a   1.000
_cell.length_b   1.000
_cell.length_c   1.000
_cell.angle_alpha   90.00
_cell.angle_beta   90.00
_cell.angle_gamma   90.00
#
_symmetry.space_group_name_H-M   'P 1'
#
loop_
_entity.id
_entity.type
_entity.pdbx_description
1 polymer ?
#
loop_
_entity_poly.entity_id
_entity_poly.type
_entity_poly.pdbx_seq_one_letter_code
_entity_poly.pdbx_strand_id
1 'polypeptide(L)'
;MSYAILRTKKLKSIGAVARSARHTFREQLTPNADPAQLSRNRTVGAQGTDSLLQAMKGRLPDKRRRDTPSPVSQNPALALL
;
A
#
# COMPACT_ATOMS: atom_id res chain seq x y z
N MET A 1 2.23 -32.23 3.46
CA MET A 1 1.61 -31.56 2.29
C MET A 1 1.72 -30.05 2.47
N SER A 2 2.25 -29.35 1.46
CA SER A 2 2.30 -27.89 1.44
C SER A 2 1.11 -27.34 0.65
N TYR A 3 0.41 -26.35 1.19
CA TYR A 3 -0.66 -25.64 0.49
C TYR A 3 -0.19 -24.22 0.13
N ALA A 4 -0.58 -23.74 -1.04
CA ALA A 4 -0.47 -22.32 -1.36
C ALA A 4 -1.60 -21.56 -0.65
N ILE A 5 -1.25 -20.62 0.23
CA ILE A 5 -2.23 -19.80 0.95
C ILE A 5 -2.30 -18.43 0.29
N LEU A 6 -3.44 -18.13 -0.35
CA LEU A 6 -3.77 -16.81 -0.88
C LEU A 6 -5.05 -16.30 -0.23
N ARG A 7 -4.94 -15.25 0.58
CA ARG A 7 -6.08 -14.55 1.19
C ARG A 7 -5.94 -13.06 0.99
N THR A 8 -6.98 -12.42 0.48
CA THR A 8 -6.99 -10.97 0.23
C THR A 8 -8.00 -10.25 1.13
N LYS A 9 -7.76 -8.97 1.39
CA LYS A 9 -8.65 -8.10 2.18
C LYS A 9 -8.88 -6.80 1.43
N LYS A 10 -10.16 -6.40 1.27
CA LYS A 10 -10.52 -5.12 0.67
C LYS A 10 -10.23 -3.96 1.62
N LEU A 11 -9.39 -3.03 1.19
CA LEU A 11 -9.13 -1.76 1.88
C LEU A 11 -9.93 -0.64 1.20
N LYS A 12 -10.92 -0.10 1.92
CA LYS A 12 -11.91 0.84 1.37
C LYS A 12 -11.51 2.31 1.46
N SER A 13 -10.40 2.66 2.07
CA SER A 13 -10.00 4.07 2.20
C SER A 13 -8.49 4.21 2.20
N ILE A 14 -8.00 5.39 1.82
CA ILE A 14 -6.58 5.73 1.89
C ILE A 14 -6.07 5.58 3.33
N GLY A 15 -6.87 5.96 4.33
CA GLY A 15 -6.52 5.75 5.74
C GLY A 15 -6.38 4.27 6.13
N ALA A 16 -7.21 3.38 5.58
CA ALA A 16 -7.06 1.95 5.80
C ALA A 16 -5.79 1.39 5.14
N VAL A 17 -5.43 1.90 3.96
CA VAL A 17 -4.15 1.58 3.30
C VAL A 17 -2.98 2.09 4.12
N ALA A 18 -3.00 3.34 4.58
CA ALA A 18 -1.94 3.96 5.38
C ALA A 18 -1.69 3.18 6.67
N ARG A 19 -2.75 2.82 7.41
CA ARG A 19 -2.62 2.00 8.63
C ARG A 19 -2.00 0.64 8.35
N SER A 20 -2.39 0.01 7.23
CA SER A 20 -1.79 -1.27 6.81
C SER A 20 -0.32 -1.11 6.42
N ALA A 21 0.03 -0.03 5.71
CA ALA A 21 1.40 0.25 5.29
C ALA A 21 2.30 0.51 6.51
N ARG A 22 1.86 1.30 7.50
CA ARG A 22 2.60 1.50 8.76
C ARG A 22 2.89 0.19 9.47
N HIS A 23 1.96 -0.76 9.43
CA HIS A 23 2.19 -2.11 9.94
C HIS A 23 3.22 -2.88 9.10
N THR A 24 3.13 -2.83 7.76
CA THR A 24 4.06 -3.51 6.86
C THR A 24 5.50 -2.99 7.02
N PHE A 25 5.67 -1.67 7.08
CA PHE A 25 6.97 -1.00 7.21
C PHE A 25 7.43 -0.85 8.66
N ARG A 26 6.64 -1.33 9.65
CA ARG A 26 6.96 -1.28 11.08
C ARG A 26 7.17 0.15 11.63
N GLU A 27 6.47 1.12 11.07
CA GLU A 27 6.45 2.52 11.51
C GLU A 27 5.54 2.74 12.76
N GLN A 28 4.78 1.72 13.14
CA GLN A 28 3.99 1.68 14.38
C GLN A 28 4.35 0.44 15.19
N LEU A 29 4.11 0.47 16.50
CA LEU A 29 4.36 -0.67 17.37
C LEU A 29 3.54 -1.89 16.92
N THR A 30 4.21 -3.01 16.68
CA THR A 30 3.59 -4.29 16.34
C THR A 30 3.96 -5.33 17.41
N PRO A 31 3.10 -5.55 18.42
CA PRO A 31 3.46 -6.34 19.61
C PRO A 31 3.91 -7.77 19.33
N ASN A 32 3.36 -8.40 18.28
CA ASN A 32 3.65 -9.79 17.94
C ASN A 32 4.93 -9.96 17.10
N ALA A 33 5.67 -8.90 16.84
CA ALA A 33 6.81 -8.96 15.94
C ALA A 33 8.13 -8.72 16.68
N ASP A 34 9.10 -9.61 16.44
CA ASP A 34 10.44 -9.50 17.00
C ASP A 34 11.24 -8.38 16.31
N PRO A 35 11.67 -7.33 17.04
CA PRO A 35 12.50 -6.26 16.49
C PRO A 35 13.85 -6.74 15.96
N ALA A 36 14.43 -7.80 16.52
CA ALA A 36 15.73 -8.32 16.09
C ALA A 36 15.71 -8.91 14.67
N GLN A 37 14.53 -9.32 14.19
CA GLN A 37 14.34 -9.85 12.84
C GLN A 37 13.99 -8.78 11.81
N LEU A 38 13.89 -7.50 12.20
CA LEU A 38 13.44 -6.42 11.32
C LEU A 38 14.30 -6.29 10.06
N SER A 39 15.61 -6.45 10.18
CA SER A 39 16.59 -6.38 9.07
C SER A 39 16.39 -7.46 8.00
N ARG A 40 15.66 -8.53 8.32
CA ARG A 40 15.36 -9.62 7.39
C ARG A 40 14.10 -9.35 6.56
N ASN A 41 13.30 -8.35 6.90
CA ASN A 41 12.13 -7.99 6.12
C ASN A 41 12.57 -7.47 4.75
N ARG A 42 11.97 -8.00 3.69
CA ARG A 42 12.17 -7.52 2.32
C ARG A 42 10.89 -6.90 1.79
N THR A 43 10.99 -5.66 1.33
CA THR A 43 9.93 -4.96 0.61
C THR A 43 10.37 -4.76 -0.84
N VAL A 44 9.40 -4.73 -1.76
CA VAL A 44 9.64 -4.47 -3.18
C VAL A 44 8.79 -3.27 -3.59
N GLY A 45 9.40 -2.28 -4.24
CA GLY A 45 8.75 -1.02 -4.61
C GLY A 45 8.88 0.03 -3.51
N ALA A 46 7.77 0.38 -2.86
CA ALA A 46 7.76 1.42 -1.84
C ALA A 46 8.61 1.04 -0.61
N GLN A 47 9.29 2.03 -0.03
CA GLN A 47 10.18 1.85 1.13
C GLN A 47 9.59 2.36 2.45
N GLY A 48 8.37 2.91 2.41
CA GLY A 48 7.68 3.45 3.57
C GLY A 48 6.26 3.85 3.23
N THR A 49 5.47 4.17 4.25
CA THR A 49 4.04 4.52 4.10
C THR A 49 3.86 5.68 3.14
N ASP A 50 4.64 6.75 3.27
CA ASP A 50 4.47 7.95 2.45
C ASP A 50 4.76 7.69 0.98
N SER A 51 5.88 6.99 0.68
CA SER A 51 6.22 6.60 -0.69
C SER A 51 5.15 5.69 -1.33
N LEU A 52 4.57 4.79 -0.54
CA LEU A 52 3.47 3.93 -0.98
C LEU A 52 2.22 4.75 -1.29
N LEU A 53 1.86 5.67 -0.42
CA LEU A 53 0.68 6.53 -0.60
C LEU A 53 0.85 7.47 -1.80
N GLN A 54 2.05 8.01 -2.02
CA GLN A 54 2.35 8.86 -3.17
C GLN A 54 2.27 8.06 -4.49
N ALA A 55 2.95 6.90 -4.56
CA ALA A 55 2.90 6.03 -5.72
C ALA A 55 1.47 5.55 -6.02
N MET A 56 0.70 5.24 -4.97
CA MET A 56 -0.69 4.84 -5.10
C MET A 56 -1.56 5.98 -5.63
N LYS A 57 -1.40 7.21 -5.12
CA LYS A 57 -2.13 8.39 -5.61
C LYS A 57 -1.83 8.67 -7.07
N GLY A 58 -0.56 8.59 -7.50
CA GLY A 58 -0.17 8.82 -8.89
C GLY A 58 -0.69 7.79 -9.90
N ARG A 59 -1.14 6.61 -9.44
CA ARG A 59 -1.72 5.55 -10.29
C ARG A 59 -3.24 5.53 -10.27
N LEU A 60 -3.86 6.17 -9.28
CA LEU A 60 -5.31 6.15 -9.16
C LEU A 60 -5.91 7.21 -10.11
N PRO A 61 -7.03 6.89 -10.79
CA PRO A 61 -7.57 7.73 -11.87
C PRO A 61 -7.97 9.15 -11.46
N ASP A 62 -8.81 9.77 -12.29
CA ASP A 62 -9.40 11.08 -12.06
C ASP A 62 -10.88 11.19 -11.54
N LYS A 63 -11.66 10.09 -11.43
CA LYS A 63 -13.07 10.12 -10.93
C LYS A 63 -13.64 8.77 -10.45
N ARG A 64 -14.02 8.58 -9.18
CA ARG A 64 -14.29 7.26 -8.50
C ARG A 64 -15.69 7.57 -8.08
N ARG A 65 -16.53 6.64 -8.46
CA ARG A 65 -17.91 6.53 -8.03
C ARG A 65 -17.93 6.71 -6.51
N ARG A 66 -18.89 7.43 -5.93
CA ARG A 66 -18.96 7.69 -4.47
C ARG A 66 -18.93 6.41 -3.61
N ASP A 67 -19.24 5.26 -4.20
CA ASP A 67 -19.15 3.92 -3.60
C ASP A 67 -17.75 3.27 -3.78
N THR A 68 -16.79 4.04 -4.30
CA THR A 68 -15.42 3.68 -4.66
C THR A 68 -14.49 4.86 -4.26
N PRO A 69 -13.32 4.68 -3.63
CA PRO A 69 -12.77 5.79 -2.82
C PRO A 69 -11.91 6.87 -3.55
N SER A 70 -12.45 7.85 -4.32
CA SER A 70 -11.82 9.02 -5.09
C SER A 70 -10.53 8.93 -6.00
N PRO A 71 -10.59 8.99 -7.33
CA PRO A 71 -9.59 9.30 -8.30
C PRO A 71 -9.83 10.78 -8.68
N VAL A 72 -8.79 11.60 -8.75
CA VAL A 72 -8.76 12.88 -9.49
C VAL A 72 -7.27 13.19 -9.87
N SER A 73 -6.59 12.54 -10.86
CA SER A 73 -5.81 13.27 -11.92
C SER A 73 -5.48 12.46 -13.22
N GLN A 74 -5.97 12.90 -14.38
CA GLN A 74 -5.56 12.54 -15.75
C GLN A 74 -4.24 13.24 -16.03
N ASN A 75 -3.14 12.49 -16.02
CA ASN A 75 -1.87 12.99 -16.56
C ASN A 75 -1.52 12.23 -17.85
N PRO A 76 -1.72 12.82 -19.04
CA PRO A 76 -1.38 12.19 -20.31
C PRO A 76 0.14 12.15 -20.61
N ALA A 77 1.01 12.62 -19.71
CA ALA A 77 2.45 12.78 -20.01
C ALA A 77 3.34 11.54 -19.81
N LEU A 78 2.78 10.34 -19.58
CA LEU A 78 3.57 9.11 -19.30
C LEU A 78 3.20 7.92 -20.20
N ALA A 79 2.74 8.20 -21.42
CA ALA A 79 2.44 7.18 -22.44
C ALA A 79 3.54 7.02 -23.51
N LEU A 80 4.63 7.80 -23.44
CA LEU A 80 5.78 7.69 -24.34
C LEU A 80 7.06 7.97 -23.54
N LEU A 81 7.60 6.93 -22.92
CA LEU A 81 9.01 6.63 -22.62
C LEU A 81 9.04 5.31 -21.82
#